data_AF-A0AA37W5M5-F1
#
_entry.id   AF-A0AA37W5M5-F1
#
_cell.length_a   1.000
_cell.length_b   1.000
_cell.length_c   1.000
_cell.angle_alpha   90.00
_cell.angle_beta   90.00
_cell.angle_gamma   90.00
#
_symmetry.space_group_name_H-M   'P 1'
#
loop_
_entity.id
_entity.type
_entity.pdbx_description
1 polymer ?
#
loop_
_entity_poly.entity_id
_entity_poly.type
_entity_poly.pdbx_seq_one_letter_code
_entity_poly.pdbx_strand_id
1 'polypeptide(L)'
;MTINKGTIAIAIATLALVISCYGTFFKDQASSLNKPNQQQLSSTVSISTPAEYQQSNEALIDELSKKVSSLQRKIANLKLHANDSYQEQDTDEFKELVLDVLEEKQQQEDEKRREQNPLYSFYADLPEDYDLRIKSEPDYAKQINSQLREQTLDPSISDLNRLAALSQLQMNMYILNKSTMPEYDYEVVGNILNLANNSSDEKFKIQAVELSTQTPVLDYRLAEQFTNLLEQDSNDYIRRLAAQGLMAQYYQAQNKQGGYTKQMAQHLLSVYDNTSDNAVRATLDEMMGNQDMLDELRKNAGY
;
A
#
# COMPACT_ATOMS: atom_id res chain seq x y z
N MET A 1 29.99 -30.61 -20.28
CA MET A 1 28.68 -31.27 -20.14
C MET A 1 27.63 -30.25 -20.54
N THR A 2 27.16 -30.31 -21.78
CA THR A 2 26.26 -29.32 -22.38
C THR A 2 24.82 -29.60 -21.94
N ILE A 3 24.28 -28.72 -21.09
CA ILE A 3 22.88 -28.77 -20.67
C ILE A 3 22.04 -28.29 -21.84
N ASN A 4 21.22 -29.21 -22.38
CA ASN A 4 20.41 -28.96 -23.56
C ASN A 4 19.21 -28.10 -23.19
N LYS A 5 19.02 -26.96 -23.88
CA LYS A 5 17.98 -25.95 -23.58
C LYS A 5 16.55 -26.54 -23.65
N GLY A 6 16.36 -27.62 -24.40
CA GLY A 6 15.08 -28.36 -24.47
C GLY A 6 14.65 -28.98 -23.13
N THR A 7 15.59 -29.39 -22.26
CA THR A 7 15.26 -30.01 -20.98
C THR A 7 14.71 -28.99 -19.96
N ILE A 8 15.14 -27.73 -20.07
CA ILE A 8 14.69 -26.63 -19.20
C ILE A 8 13.29 -26.15 -19.61
N ALA A 9 13.02 -26.05 -20.92
CA ALA A 9 11.70 -25.67 -21.43
C ALA A 9 10.61 -26.69 -21.06
N ILE A 10 10.94 -27.99 -21.13
CA ILE A 10 10.01 -29.06 -20.71
C ILE A 10 9.74 -28.99 -19.20
N ALA A 11 10.76 -28.71 -18.37
CA ALA A 11 10.58 -28.56 -16.93
C ALA A 11 9.67 -27.35 -16.58
N ILE A 12 9.84 -26.21 -17.25
CA ILE A 12 9.01 -25.01 -17.03
C ILE A 12 7.56 -25.25 -17.48
N ALA A 13 7.35 -25.92 -18.62
CA ALA A 13 6.01 -26.27 -19.10
C ALA A 13 5.30 -27.24 -18.14
N THR A 14 6.02 -28.21 -17.55
CA THR A 14 5.43 -29.11 -16.54
C THR A 14 5.03 -28.39 -15.25
N LEU A 15 5.80 -27.38 -14.82
CA LEU A 15 5.47 -26.56 -13.64
C LEU A 15 4.22 -25.68 -13.88
N ALA A 16 4.09 -25.09 -15.07
CA ALA A 16 2.92 -24.29 -15.46
C ALA A 16 1.62 -25.11 -15.53
N LEU A 17 1.71 -26.39 -15.94
CA LEU A 17 0.57 -27.30 -16.02
C LEU A 17 0.11 -27.77 -14.63
N VAL A 18 1.03 -27.95 -13.68
CA VAL A 18 0.68 -28.25 -12.27
C VAL A 18 0.01 -27.06 -11.58
N ILE A 19 0.47 -25.83 -11.85
CA ILE A 19 -0.14 -24.60 -11.29
C ILE A 19 -1.54 -24.35 -11.87
N SER A 20 -1.73 -24.60 -13.17
CA SER A 20 -3.03 -24.44 -13.83
C SER A 20 -4.06 -25.49 -13.37
N CYS A 21 -3.63 -26.70 -12.98
CA CYS A 21 -4.52 -27.70 -12.38
C CYS A 21 -4.84 -27.41 -10.90
N TYR A 22 -3.99 -26.68 -10.15
CA TYR A 22 -4.29 -26.31 -8.77
C TYR A 22 -5.34 -25.20 -8.65
N GLY A 23 -5.39 -24.27 -9.62
CA GLY A 23 -6.32 -23.13 -9.61
C GLY A 23 -7.77 -23.49 -9.93
N THR A 24 -8.03 -24.60 -10.63
CA THR A 24 -9.39 -25.00 -11.04
C THR A 24 -10.09 -25.93 -10.05
N PHE A 25 -9.37 -26.55 -9.11
CA PHE A 25 -9.95 -27.48 -8.13
C PHE A 25 -10.24 -26.88 -6.75
N PHE A 26 -9.66 -25.72 -6.40
CA PHE A 26 -9.86 -25.10 -5.07
C PHE A 26 -10.67 -23.79 -5.09
N LYS A 27 -11.25 -23.42 -6.24
CA LYS A 27 -12.06 -22.21 -6.38
C LYS A 27 -13.56 -22.49 -6.23
N ASP A 28 -13.94 -23.23 -5.18
CA ASP A 28 -15.30 -23.27 -4.64
C ASP A 28 -15.26 -23.74 -3.18
N GLN A 29 -14.83 -22.86 -2.29
CA GLN A 29 -15.13 -22.99 -0.87
C GLN A 29 -15.46 -21.62 -0.29
N ALA A 30 -16.65 -21.11 -0.64
CA ALA A 30 -17.27 -20.01 0.06
C ALA A 30 -17.69 -20.50 1.45
N SER A 31 -17.06 -19.95 2.48
CA SER A 31 -17.45 -20.13 3.88
C SER A 31 -18.81 -19.45 4.13
N SER A 32 -19.84 -20.24 4.42
CA SER A 32 -21.03 -19.75 5.12
C SER A 32 -21.18 -20.50 6.44
N LEU A 33 -20.87 -19.80 7.52
CA LEU A 33 -21.11 -20.18 8.90
C LEU A 33 -22.62 -20.06 9.17
N ASN A 34 -23.32 -21.18 9.41
CA ASN A 34 -24.47 -21.27 10.32
C ASN A 34 -24.97 -22.75 10.42
N LYS A 35 -24.98 -23.27 11.65
CA LYS A 35 -25.61 -24.54 12.09
C LYS A 35 -26.89 -24.19 12.87
N PRO A 36 -27.73 -25.15 13.33
CA PRO A 36 -27.97 -26.53 12.88
C PRO A 36 -29.48 -26.86 12.77
N ASN A 37 -29.86 -28.01 12.18
CA ASN A 37 -30.92 -28.84 12.76
C ASN A 37 -30.92 -30.28 12.26
N GLN A 38 -31.34 -31.15 13.17
CA GLN A 38 -31.33 -32.61 13.16
C GLN A 38 -32.35 -33.19 12.16
N GLN A 39 -32.07 -34.38 11.61
CA GLN A 39 -32.79 -35.62 11.97
C GLN A 39 -32.28 -36.83 11.18
N GLN A 40 -32.00 -37.89 11.94
CA GLN A 40 -31.76 -39.26 11.50
C GLN A 40 -32.97 -39.81 10.75
N LEU A 41 -32.75 -40.73 9.80
CA LEU A 41 -33.37 -42.05 9.89
C LEU A 41 -32.58 -43.09 9.07
N SER A 42 -32.25 -44.19 9.75
CA SER A 42 -31.62 -45.43 9.27
C SER A 42 -32.42 -46.07 8.12
N SER A 43 -31.84 -46.88 7.23
CA SER A 43 -31.60 -48.29 7.52
C SER A 43 -30.82 -49.01 6.42
N THR A 44 -29.96 -49.92 6.87
CA THR A 44 -29.12 -50.85 6.10
C THR A 44 -29.93 -52.06 5.61
N VAL A 45 -29.88 -52.25 4.28
CA VAL A 45 -29.80 -53.51 3.50
C VAL A 45 -30.86 -54.59 3.69
N SER A 46 -31.52 -54.93 2.57
CA SER A 46 -31.67 -56.35 2.21
C SER A 46 -31.62 -56.53 0.69
N ILE A 47 -30.84 -57.52 0.27
CA ILE A 47 -30.42 -57.83 -1.09
C ILE A 47 -31.46 -58.74 -1.74
N SER A 48 -31.78 -58.49 -3.01
CA SER A 48 -32.40 -59.48 -3.91
C SER A 48 -31.93 -59.21 -5.34
N THR A 49 -30.99 -60.01 -5.82
CA THR A 49 -30.62 -60.13 -7.25
C THR A 49 -31.81 -60.62 -8.08
N PRO A 50 -32.02 -60.13 -9.31
CA PRO A 50 -31.55 -60.91 -10.47
C PRO A 50 -31.18 -60.12 -11.76
N ALA A 51 -30.23 -60.67 -12.53
CA ALA A 51 -30.27 -60.80 -14.00
C ALA A 51 -30.24 -59.59 -14.98
N GLU A 52 -29.84 -58.37 -14.62
CA GLU A 52 -29.69 -57.25 -15.60
C GLU A 52 -28.24 -56.82 -15.94
N TYR A 53 -27.22 -57.44 -15.33
CA TYR A 53 -25.83 -56.95 -15.40
C TYR A 53 -25.02 -57.34 -16.64
N GLN A 54 -25.54 -58.19 -17.54
CA GLN A 54 -24.77 -58.63 -18.72
C GLN A 54 -25.07 -57.82 -19.99
N GLN A 55 -26.23 -57.15 -20.08
CA GLN A 55 -26.59 -56.40 -21.30
C GLN A 55 -26.08 -54.95 -21.29
N SER A 56 -25.82 -54.35 -20.11
CA SER A 56 -25.31 -52.95 -20.04
C SER A 56 -23.81 -52.84 -20.32
N ASN A 57 -23.02 -53.87 -20.00
CA ASN A 57 -21.57 -53.86 -20.21
C ASN A 57 -21.18 -53.93 -21.70
N GLU A 58 -21.93 -54.66 -22.52
CA GLU A 58 -21.65 -54.77 -23.96
C GLU A 58 -21.91 -53.44 -24.67
N ALA A 59 -23.01 -52.75 -24.34
CA ALA A 59 -23.32 -51.42 -24.87
C ALA A 59 -22.30 -50.35 -24.42
N LEU A 60 -21.83 -50.42 -23.17
CA LEU A 60 -20.78 -49.55 -22.65
C LEU A 60 -19.42 -49.78 -23.32
N ILE A 61 -19.05 -51.05 -23.54
CA ILE A 61 -17.81 -51.41 -24.25
C ILE A 61 -17.87 -50.92 -25.70
N ASP A 62 -19.02 -51.02 -26.35
CA ASP A 62 -19.20 -50.60 -27.74
C ASP A 62 -19.26 -49.07 -27.89
N GLU A 63 -19.79 -48.35 -26.90
CA GLU A 63 -19.67 -46.89 -26.84
C GLU A 63 -18.22 -46.45 -26.60
N LEU A 64 -17.50 -47.17 -25.72
CA LEU A 64 -16.10 -46.87 -25.42
C LEU A 64 -15.20 -47.13 -26.63
N SER A 65 -15.43 -48.23 -27.37
CA SER A 65 -14.68 -48.57 -28.58
C SER A 65 -14.88 -47.51 -29.68
N LYS A 66 -16.09 -46.98 -29.83
CA LYS A 66 -16.40 -45.85 -30.72
C LYS A 66 -15.72 -44.55 -30.28
N LYS A 67 -15.69 -44.25 -28.99
CA LYS A 67 -14.98 -43.07 -28.45
C LYS A 67 -13.47 -43.17 -28.68
N VAL A 68 -12.87 -44.34 -28.44
CA VAL A 68 -11.44 -44.59 -28.70
C VAL A 68 -11.12 -44.43 -30.18
N SER A 69 -11.95 -44.98 -31.08
CA SER A 69 -11.76 -44.85 -32.53
C SER A 69 -11.89 -43.40 -33.01
N SER A 70 -12.84 -42.64 -32.42
CA SER A 70 -13.00 -41.20 -32.68
C SER A 70 -11.79 -40.40 -32.20
N LEU A 71 -11.26 -40.70 -31.02
CA LEU A 71 -10.05 -40.08 -30.49
C LEU A 71 -8.81 -40.41 -31.32
N GLN A 72 -8.67 -41.66 -31.78
CA GLN A 72 -7.58 -42.04 -32.68
C GLN A 72 -7.66 -41.31 -34.02
N ARG A 73 -8.86 -41.15 -34.60
CA ARG A 73 -9.05 -40.32 -35.80
C ARG A 73 -8.72 -38.86 -35.55
N LYS A 74 -9.14 -38.29 -34.41
CA LYS A 74 -8.81 -36.91 -34.05
C LYS A 74 -7.30 -36.73 -33.89
N ILE A 75 -6.61 -37.66 -33.24
CA ILE A 75 -5.14 -37.65 -33.10
C ILE A 75 -4.45 -37.79 -34.45
N ALA A 76 -4.92 -38.69 -35.33
CA ALA A 76 -4.36 -38.84 -36.67
C ALA A 76 -4.55 -37.56 -37.52
N ASN A 77 -5.71 -36.92 -37.40
CA ASN A 77 -6.01 -35.67 -38.10
C ASN A 77 -5.18 -34.50 -37.54
N LEU A 78 -4.96 -34.46 -36.22
CA LEU A 78 -4.09 -33.49 -35.55
C LEU A 78 -2.62 -33.71 -35.91
N LYS A 79 -2.16 -34.96 -36.05
CA LYS A 79 -0.81 -35.27 -36.54
C LYS A 79 -0.61 -34.90 -38.01
N LEU A 80 -1.66 -35.04 -38.84
CA LEU A 80 -1.64 -34.57 -40.23
C LEU A 80 -1.56 -33.04 -40.30
N HIS A 81 -2.32 -32.31 -39.46
CA HIS A 81 -2.28 -30.85 -39.43
C HIS A 81 -1.04 -30.28 -38.72
N ALA A 82 -0.42 -31.03 -37.80
CA ALA A 82 0.80 -30.61 -37.13
C ALA A 82 2.07 -30.75 -37.99
N ASN A 83 2.03 -31.50 -39.09
CA ASN A 83 3.20 -31.66 -39.97
C ASN A 83 3.33 -30.58 -41.04
N ASP A 84 2.26 -29.82 -41.35
CA ASP A 84 2.27 -28.81 -42.42
C ASP A 84 2.43 -27.35 -41.92
N SER A 85 2.62 -27.14 -40.61
CA SER A 85 2.77 -25.78 -40.06
C SER A 85 3.84 -25.68 -38.96
N TYR A 86 5.05 -26.14 -39.26
CA TYR A 86 6.25 -25.57 -38.65
C TYR A 86 6.87 -24.61 -39.66
N GLN A 87 6.13 -23.57 -40.04
CA GLN A 87 6.79 -22.33 -40.42
C GLN A 87 7.22 -21.68 -39.11
N GLU A 88 8.48 -21.27 -39.05
CA GLU A 88 9.07 -20.47 -37.98
C GLU A 88 8.15 -19.27 -37.73
N GLN A 89 7.24 -19.42 -36.77
CA GLN A 89 6.38 -18.35 -36.32
C GLN A 89 7.31 -17.37 -35.58
N ASP A 90 7.38 -16.17 -36.13
CA ASP A 90 8.32 -15.11 -35.78
C ASP A 90 8.48 -14.98 -34.27
N THR A 91 9.58 -15.56 -33.75
CA THR A 91 9.88 -15.56 -32.30
C THR A 91 10.00 -14.15 -31.75
N ASP A 92 10.23 -13.16 -32.62
CA ASP A 92 10.33 -11.76 -32.27
C ASP A 92 8.94 -11.12 -32.09
N GLU A 93 7.94 -11.41 -32.94
CA GLU A 93 6.56 -10.91 -32.76
C GLU A 93 5.90 -11.46 -31.48
N PHE A 94 6.10 -12.74 -31.17
CA PHE A 94 5.57 -13.31 -29.92
C PHE A 94 6.27 -12.71 -28.70
N LYS A 95 7.58 -12.45 -28.79
CA LYS A 95 8.34 -11.80 -27.71
C LYS A 95 7.90 -10.34 -27.52
N GLU A 96 7.68 -9.60 -28.60
CA GLU A 96 7.16 -8.24 -28.57
C GLU A 96 5.76 -8.20 -27.94
N LEU A 97 4.86 -9.10 -28.36
CA LEU A 97 3.53 -9.22 -27.76
C LEU A 97 3.58 -9.57 -26.26
N VAL A 98 4.52 -10.41 -25.83
CA VAL A 98 4.73 -10.73 -24.41
C VAL A 98 5.27 -9.51 -23.65
N LEU A 99 6.18 -8.74 -24.24
CA LEU A 99 6.69 -7.50 -23.64
C LEU A 99 5.59 -6.45 -23.51
N ASP A 100 4.75 -6.28 -24.53
CA ASP A 100 3.60 -5.36 -24.50
C ASP A 100 2.61 -5.75 -23.41
N VAL A 101 2.28 -7.04 -23.28
CA VAL A 101 1.39 -7.53 -22.21
C VAL A 101 2.01 -7.33 -20.83
N LEU A 102 3.33 -7.50 -20.69
CA LEU A 102 4.05 -7.24 -19.43
C LEU A 102 4.08 -5.75 -19.10
N GLU A 103 4.27 -4.89 -20.11
CA GLU A 103 4.24 -3.44 -19.94
C GLU A 103 2.82 -2.96 -19.58
N GLU A 104 1.77 -3.45 -20.24
CA GLU A 104 0.37 -3.13 -19.91
C GLU A 104 0.04 -3.58 -18.48
N LYS A 105 0.48 -4.78 -18.09
CA LYS A 105 0.35 -5.29 -16.71
C LYS A 105 1.04 -4.38 -15.71
N GLN A 106 2.28 -3.98 -15.99
CA GLN A 106 3.06 -3.10 -15.13
C GLN A 106 2.39 -1.73 -14.99
N GLN A 107 1.92 -1.13 -16.09
CA GLN A 107 1.20 0.13 -16.08
C GLN A 107 -0.08 0.05 -15.25
N GLN A 108 -0.87 -1.02 -15.38
CA GLN A 108 -2.06 -1.24 -14.55
C GLN A 108 -1.74 -1.40 -13.06
N GLU A 109 -0.64 -2.07 -12.72
CA GLU A 109 -0.20 -2.20 -11.33
C GLU A 109 0.28 -0.87 -10.75
N ASP A 110 1.00 -0.08 -11.53
CA ASP A 110 1.47 1.24 -11.11
C ASP A 110 0.31 2.23 -10.97
N GLU A 111 -0.69 2.16 -11.84
CA GLU A 111 -1.90 2.98 -11.73
C GLU A 111 -2.71 2.61 -10.47
N LYS A 112 -2.88 1.31 -10.18
CA LYS A 112 -3.48 0.86 -8.91
C LYS A 112 -2.69 1.34 -7.69
N ARG A 113 -1.36 1.36 -7.76
CA ARG A 113 -0.52 1.89 -6.68
C ARG A 113 -0.65 3.39 -6.52
N ARG A 114 -0.79 4.15 -7.61
CA ARG A 114 -1.08 5.60 -7.57
C ARG A 114 -2.46 5.89 -6.99
N GLU A 115 -3.47 5.09 -7.30
CA GLU A 115 -4.82 5.24 -6.71
C GLU A 115 -4.83 5.03 -5.19
N GLN A 116 -3.99 4.10 -4.70
CA GLN A 116 -3.83 3.80 -3.28
C GLN A 116 -2.96 4.84 -2.57
N ASN A 117 -1.85 5.24 -3.20
CA ASN A 117 -0.94 6.25 -2.70
C ASN A 117 -0.55 7.20 -3.85
N PRO A 118 -1.10 8.42 -3.90
CA PRO A 118 -0.80 9.38 -4.96
C PRO A 118 0.65 9.90 -4.88
N LEU A 119 1.37 9.65 -3.79
CA LEU A 119 2.81 9.90 -3.68
C LEU A 119 3.68 8.77 -4.26
N TYR A 120 3.09 7.62 -4.62
CA TYR A 120 3.83 6.45 -5.10
C TYR A 120 4.70 6.75 -6.33
N SER A 121 4.15 7.48 -7.30
CA SER A 121 4.87 7.83 -8.54
C SER A 121 6.17 8.59 -8.26
N PHE A 122 6.16 9.50 -7.28
CA PHE A 122 7.33 10.33 -7.00
C PHE A 122 8.53 9.55 -6.47
N TYR A 123 8.30 8.46 -5.75
CA TYR A 123 9.36 7.59 -5.26
C TYR A 123 9.81 6.58 -6.31
N ALA A 124 8.88 6.08 -7.13
CA ALA A 124 9.16 5.13 -8.18
C ALA A 124 9.99 5.75 -9.32
N ASP A 125 9.80 7.04 -9.58
CA ASP A 125 10.45 7.76 -10.67
C ASP A 125 11.86 8.27 -10.32
N LEU A 126 12.38 7.97 -9.12
CA LEU A 126 13.74 8.36 -8.73
C LEU A 126 14.80 7.54 -9.47
N PRO A 127 15.94 8.13 -9.86
CA PRO A 127 17.06 7.39 -10.44
C PRO A 127 17.53 6.23 -9.53
N GLU A 128 17.94 5.10 -10.12
CA GLU A 128 18.42 3.93 -9.35
C GLU A 128 19.61 4.26 -8.43
N ASP A 129 20.47 5.19 -8.85
CA ASP A 129 21.64 5.63 -8.09
C ASP A 129 21.36 6.79 -7.13
N TYR A 130 20.10 7.21 -6.98
CA TYR A 130 19.72 8.39 -6.20
C TYR A 130 20.20 8.33 -4.74
N ASP A 131 19.96 7.22 -4.03
CA ASP A 131 20.41 7.03 -2.64
C ASP A 131 21.94 7.12 -2.52
N LEU A 132 22.66 6.49 -3.47
CA LEU A 132 24.11 6.52 -3.50
C LEU A 132 24.63 7.94 -3.72
N ARG A 133 24.06 8.66 -4.70
CA ARG A 133 24.47 10.02 -5.06
C ARG A 133 24.17 11.03 -3.97
N ILE A 134 23.00 10.98 -3.34
CA ILE A 134 22.68 11.84 -2.19
C ILE A 134 23.71 11.63 -1.06
N LYS A 135 24.15 10.38 -0.82
CA LYS A 135 25.15 10.07 0.22
C LYS A 135 26.59 10.43 -0.17
N SER A 136 26.96 10.26 -1.44
CA SER A 136 28.35 10.38 -1.91
C SER A 136 28.71 11.76 -2.46
N GLU A 137 27.73 12.53 -2.97
CA GLU A 137 27.91 13.82 -3.64
C GLU A 137 27.26 14.96 -2.82
N PRO A 138 28.02 15.70 -1.99
CA PRO A 138 27.46 16.75 -1.13
C PRO A 138 26.80 17.90 -1.90
N ASP A 139 27.34 18.27 -3.06
CA ASP A 139 26.79 19.37 -3.87
C ASP A 139 25.47 18.97 -4.54
N TYR A 140 25.37 17.71 -4.99
CA TYR A 140 24.11 17.14 -5.49
C TYR A 140 23.04 17.13 -4.40
N ALA A 141 23.38 16.66 -3.18
CA ALA A 141 22.46 16.65 -2.05
C ALA A 141 21.96 18.06 -1.70
N LYS A 142 22.86 19.05 -1.63
CA LYS A 142 22.47 20.45 -1.39
C LYS A 142 21.56 20.99 -2.48
N GLN A 143 21.89 20.74 -3.75
CA GLN A 143 21.12 21.21 -4.88
C GLN A 143 19.70 20.62 -4.87
N ILE A 144 19.58 19.30 -4.74
CA ILE A 144 18.29 18.61 -4.74
C ILE A 144 17.43 19.05 -3.54
N ASN A 145 18.01 19.13 -2.34
CA ASN A 145 17.25 19.59 -1.17
C ASN A 145 16.75 21.03 -1.32
N SER A 146 17.57 21.91 -1.91
CA SER A 146 17.18 23.30 -2.18
C SER A 146 16.04 23.36 -3.20
N GLN A 147 16.14 22.57 -4.29
CA GLN A 147 15.10 22.48 -5.31
C GLN A 147 13.78 21.95 -4.74
N LEU A 148 13.83 20.90 -3.91
CA LEU A 148 12.64 20.32 -3.27
C LEU A 148 11.98 21.32 -2.31
N ARG A 149 12.78 22.09 -1.57
CA ARG A 149 12.28 23.18 -0.74
C ARG A 149 11.55 24.23 -1.58
N GLU A 150 12.18 24.71 -2.65
CA GLU A 150 11.58 25.69 -3.57
C GLU A 150 10.29 25.15 -4.17
N GLN A 151 10.28 23.90 -4.65
CA GLN A 151 9.09 23.26 -5.20
C GLN A 151 7.95 23.17 -4.19
N THR A 152 8.25 22.85 -2.92
CA THR A 152 7.23 22.80 -1.86
C THR A 152 6.56 24.15 -1.68
N LEU A 153 7.32 25.25 -1.77
CA LEU A 153 6.82 26.61 -1.55
C LEU A 153 6.20 27.26 -2.79
N ASP A 154 6.49 26.75 -3.99
CA ASP A 154 6.03 27.33 -5.25
C ASP A 154 4.52 27.14 -5.47
N PRO A 155 3.72 28.22 -5.53
CA PRO A 155 2.27 28.13 -5.76
C PRO A 155 1.90 27.75 -7.21
N SER A 156 2.84 27.76 -8.15
CA SER A 156 2.59 27.34 -9.53
C SER A 156 2.59 25.82 -9.71
N ILE A 157 3.09 25.09 -8.70
CA ILE A 157 3.14 23.62 -8.67
C ILE A 157 1.86 23.09 -8.04
N SER A 158 1.36 21.94 -8.52
CA SER A 158 0.18 21.30 -7.96
C SER A 158 0.38 20.91 -6.49
N ASP A 159 -0.68 20.96 -5.69
CA ASP A 159 -0.60 20.63 -4.26
C ASP A 159 -0.03 19.24 -4.01
N LEU A 160 -0.38 18.25 -4.85
CA LEU A 160 0.17 16.90 -4.78
C LEU A 160 1.68 16.87 -5.01
N ASN A 161 2.18 17.60 -6.02
CA ASN A 161 3.61 17.67 -6.31
C ASN A 161 4.36 18.40 -5.18
N ARG A 162 3.73 19.40 -4.54
CA ARG A 162 4.30 20.11 -3.38
C ARG A 162 4.40 19.20 -2.17
N LEU A 163 3.36 18.39 -1.91
CA LEU A 163 3.37 17.37 -0.87
C LEU A 163 4.46 16.32 -1.13
N ALA A 164 4.58 15.86 -2.38
CA ALA A 164 5.62 14.93 -2.77
C ALA A 164 7.03 15.49 -2.59
N ALA A 165 7.24 16.77 -2.93
CA ALA A 165 8.51 17.44 -2.71
C ALA A 165 8.89 17.46 -1.23
N LEU A 166 7.94 17.77 -0.32
CA LEU A 166 8.16 17.67 1.12
C LEU A 166 8.49 16.24 1.56
N SER A 167 7.78 15.26 1.01
CA SER A 167 7.94 13.84 1.34
C SER A 167 9.30 13.30 0.91
N GLN A 168 9.80 13.72 -0.26
CA GLN A 168 11.14 13.42 -0.74
C GLN A 168 12.21 14.16 0.08
N LEU A 169 11.94 15.39 0.50
CA LEU A 169 12.83 16.15 1.39
C LEU A 169 13.01 15.45 2.75
N GLN A 170 11.92 14.92 3.31
CA GLN A 170 11.97 14.09 4.52
C GLN A 170 12.77 12.80 4.28
N MET A 171 12.56 12.12 3.14
CA MET A 171 13.32 10.94 2.76
C MET A 171 14.82 11.25 2.66
N ASN A 172 15.21 12.36 2.02
CA ASN A 172 16.60 12.78 1.90
C ASN A 172 17.25 13.02 3.26
N MET A 173 16.52 13.63 4.20
CA MET A 173 16.97 13.80 5.57
C MET A 173 17.29 12.45 6.24
N TYR A 174 16.44 11.42 6.06
CA TYR A 174 16.68 10.07 6.58
C TYR A 174 17.84 9.36 5.88
N ILE A 175 17.93 9.43 4.54
CA ILE A 175 19.03 8.89 3.74
C ILE A 175 20.38 9.43 4.23
N LEU A 176 20.43 10.74 4.52
CA LEU A 176 21.61 11.43 5.03
C LEU A 176 21.84 11.22 6.54
N ASN A 177 20.98 10.48 7.22
CA ASN A 177 21.00 10.26 8.67
C ASN A 177 21.08 11.58 9.47
N LYS A 178 20.31 12.58 9.05
CA LYS A 178 20.25 13.89 9.72
C LYS A 178 19.01 13.97 10.59
N SER A 179 19.16 14.52 11.80
CA SER A 179 18.03 14.84 12.68
C SER A 179 17.37 16.18 12.33
N THR A 180 18.09 17.06 11.65
CA THR A 180 17.62 18.36 11.16
C THR A 180 18.30 18.70 9.85
N MET A 181 17.60 19.44 8.98
CA MET A 181 18.11 19.89 7.70
C MET A 181 17.62 21.33 7.44
N PRO A 182 18.49 22.28 7.07
CA PRO A 182 18.08 23.68 6.87
C PRO A 182 16.94 23.86 5.87
N GLU A 183 16.92 23.01 4.84
CA GLU A 183 15.90 23.03 3.80
C GLU A 183 14.54 22.49 4.28
N TYR A 184 14.55 21.66 5.33
CA TYR A 184 13.36 21.07 5.96
C TYR A 184 13.00 21.88 7.21
N ASP A 185 12.37 23.03 6.99
CA ASP A 185 12.04 24.04 7.99
C ASP A 185 10.53 24.22 8.19
N TYR A 186 10.15 25.20 9.03
CA TYR A 186 8.75 25.55 9.24
C TYR A 186 8.04 25.96 7.95
N GLU A 187 8.70 26.70 7.05
CA GLU A 187 8.01 27.28 5.90
C GLU A 187 7.51 26.17 4.97
N VAL A 188 8.30 25.12 4.76
CA VAL A 188 7.87 23.97 3.93
C VAL A 188 6.78 23.13 4.59
N VAL A 189 6.91 22.83 5.88
CA VAL A 189 5.91 22.02 6.62
C VAL A 189 4.61 22.80 6.81
N GLY A 190 4.72 24.04 7.29
CA GLY A 190 3.60 24.93 7.54
C GLY A 190 2.85 25.28 6.27
N ASN A 191 3.54 25.38 5.12
CA ASN A 191 2.89 25.52 3.83
C ASN A 191 2.04 24.28 3.48
N ILE A 192 2.56 23.06 3.65
CA ILE A 192 1.77 21.84 3.39
C ILE A 192 0.57 21.72 4.33
N LEU A 193 0.72 22.06 5.62
CA LEU A 193 -0.42 22.14 6.54
C LEU A 193 -1.45 23.19 6.11
N ASN A 194 -1.01 24.34 5.59
CA ASN A 194 -1.92 25.34 5.04
C ASN A 194 -2.68 24.83 3.80
N LEU A 195 -2.03 24.05 2.92
CA LEU A 195 -2.72 23.41 1.80
C LEU A 195 -3.74 22.39 2.30
N ALA A 196 -3.36 21.58 3.29
CA ALA A 196 -4.27 20.61 3.91
C ALA A 196 -5.52 21.32 4.45
N ASN A 197 -5.37 22.41 5.22
CA ASN A 197 -6.48 23.18 5.79
C ASN A 197 -7.47 23.70 4.73
N ASN A 198 -6.98 24.06 3.54
CA ASN A 198 -7.79 24.65 2.48
C ASN A 198 -8.26 23.63 1.42
N SER A 199 -7.79 22.39 1.48
CA SER A 199 -8.12 21.38 0.49
C SER A 199 -9.48 20.73 0.74
N SER A 200 -10.24 20.55 -0.34
CA SER A 200 -11.45 19.73 -0.36
C SER A 200 -11.16 18.24 -0.63
N ASP A 201 -9.94 17.90 -1.04
CA ASP A 201 -9.53 16.51 -1.25
C ASP A 201 -9.13 15.90 0.09
N GLU A 202 -9.99 15.03 0.61
CA GLU A 202 -9.80 14.36 1.90
C GLU A 202 -8.56 13.44 1.91
N LYS A 203 -8.25 12.75 0.81
CA LYS A 203 -7.06 11.89 0.74
C LYS A 203 -5.79 12.71 0.81
N PHE A 204 -5.74 13.80 0.05
CA PHE A 204 -4.63 14.76 0.09
C PHE A 204 -4.46 15.33 1.51
N LYS A 205 -5.57 15.80 2.10
CA LYS A 205 -5.55 16.41 3.43
C LYS A 205 -5.01 15.42 4.49
N ILE A 206 -5.48 14.18 4.48
CA ILE A 206 -5.00 13.13 5.39
C ILE A 206 -3.49 12.94 5.25
N GLN A 207 -2.99 12.73 4.03
CA GLN A 207 -1.56 12.48 3.80
C GLN A 207 -0.70 13.69 4.16
N ALA A 208 -1.16 14.89 3.86
CA ALA A 208 -0.46 16.12 4.20
C ALA A 208 -0.33 16.30 5.71
N VAL A 209 -1.39 16.00 6.47
CA VAL A 209 -1.35 16.05 7.93
C VAL A 209 -0.50 14.91 8.49
N GLU A 210 -0.66 13.67 8.03
CA GLU A 210 0.19 12.53 8.43
C GLU A 210 1.68 12.85 8.26
N LEU A 211 2.07 13.33 7.09
CA LEU A 211 3.45 13.70 6.80
C LEU A 211 3.94 14.80 7.73
N SER A 212 3.13 15.84 7.93
CA SER A 212 3.48 16.99 8.76
C SER A 212 3.59 16.63 10.25
N THR A 213 2.79 15.68 10.76
CA THR A 213 2.87 15.24 12.16
C THR A 213 4.16 14.53 12.52
N GLN A 214 4.87 13.98 11.53
CA GLN A 214 6.13 13.25 11.70
C GLN A 214 7.36 14.17 11.56
N THR A 215 7.15 15.47 11.40
CA THR A 215 8.23 16.46 11.23
C THR A 215 9.11 16.58 12.48
N PRO A 216 10.46 16.58 12.38
CA PRO A 216 11.34 17.00 13.48
C PRO A 216 11.42 18.53 13.67
N VAL A 217 10.66 19.30 12.90
CA VAL A 217 10.64 20.78 13.00
C VAL A 217 9.85 21.17 14.25
N LEU A 218 10.52 21.85 15.18
CA LEU A 218 9.90 22.45 16.36
C LEU A 218 9.62 23.92 16.10
N ASP A 219 8.35 24.30 15.97
CA ASP A 219 7.91 25.69 15.77
C ASP A 219 6.50 25.88 16.38
N TYR A 220 6.30 26.94 17.16
CA TYR A 220 5.02 27.19 17.82
C TYR A 220 3.86 27.40 16.83
N ARG A 221 4.15 27.95 15.65
CA ARG A 221 3.14 28.15 14.61
C ARG A 221 2.60 26.82 14.08
N LEU A 222 3.40 25.74 14.11
CA LEU A 222 2.91 24.39 13.79
C LEU A 222 1.96 23.89 14.87
N ALA A 223 2.27 24.16 16.14
CA ALA A 223 1.37 23.82 17.24
C ALA A 223 0.02 24.53 17.08
N GLU A 224 0.01 25.82 16.73
CA GLU A 224 -1.25 26.54 16.44
C GLU A 224 -2.01 25.93 15.26
N GLN A 225 -1.31 25.56 14.17
CA GLN A 225 -1.95 24.90 13.02
C GLN A 225 -2.56 23.53 13.38
N PHE A 226 -1.87 22.72 14.18
CA PHE A 226 -2.42 21.46 14.67
C PHE A 226 -3.59 21.68 15.64
N THR A 227 -3.55 22.70 16.50
CA THR A 227 -4.70 23.07 17.34
C THR A 227 -5.91 23.43 16.48
N ASN A 228 -5.72 24.24 15.43
CA ASN A 228 -6.81 24.60 14.52
C ASN A 228 -7.42 23.37 13.84
N LEU A 229 -6.60 22.43 13.35
CA LEU A 229 -7.06 21.17 12.76
C LEU A 229 -7.85 20.32 13.77
N LEU A 230 -7.35 20.22 15.01
CA LEU A 230 -8.00 19.46 16.09
C LEU A 230 -9.37 20.04 16.44
N GLU A 231 -9.50 21.36 16.51
CA GLU A 231 -10.73 22.03 16.92
C GLU A 231 -11.77 22.18 15.80
N GLN A 232 -11.32 22.38 14.55
CA GLN A 232 -12.19 22.85 13.46
C GLN A 232 -12.48 21.80 12.38
N ASP A 233 -11.59 20.82 12.16
CA ASP A 233 -11.81 19.85 11.07
C ASP A 233 -12.99 18.92 11.41
N SER A 234 -13.75 18.46 10.42
CA SER A 234 -14.89 17.55 10.64
C SER A 234 -14.51 16.07 10.69
N ASN A 235 -13.30 15.71 10.24
CA ASN A 235 -12.84 14.33 10.19
C ASN A 235 -12.10 13.95 11.48
N ASP A 236 -12.66 12.99 12.23
CA ASP A 236 -12.10 12.49 13.49
C ASP A 236 -10.67 11.93 13.35
N TYR A 237 -10.35 11.33 12.20
CA TYR A 237 -8.99 10.83 11.93
C TYR A 237 -7.99 11.98 11.84
N ILE A 238 -8.37 13.07 11.15
CA ILE A 238 -7.53 14.27 11.03
C ILE A 238 -7.37 14.96 12.38
N ARG A 239 -8.44 15.04 13.18
CA ARG A 239 -8.37 15.53 14.57
C ARG A 239 -7.37 14.72 15.40
N ARG A 240 -7.40 13.38 15.30
CA ARG A 240 -6.42 12.51 15.99
C ARG A 240 -4.99 12.75 15.52
N LEU A 241 -4.77 12.86 14.22
CA LEU A 241 -3.45 13.19 13.67
C LEU A 241 -2.96 14.54 14.17
N ALA A 242 -3.84 15.55 14.22
CA ALA A 242 -3.50 16.87 14.73
C ALA A 242 -3.14 16.84 16.23
N ALA A 243 -3.89 16.09 17.04
CA ALA A 243 -3.52 15.85 18.44
C ALA A 243 -2.16 15.14 18.58
N GLN A 244 -1.88 14.14 17.73
CA GLN A 244 -0.57 13.48 17.67
C GLN A 244 0.54 14.49 17.30
N GLY A 245 0.29 15.39 16.35
CA GLY A 245 1.22 16.47 15.98
C GLY A 245 1.51 17.41 17.15
N LEU A 246 0.50 17.82 17.91
CA LEU A 246 0.65 18.62 19.14
C LEU A 246 1.52 17.92 20.18
N MET A 247 1.23 16.65 20.45
CA MET A 247 2.02 15.86 21.39
C MET A 247 3.46 15.69 20.91
N ALA A 248 3.67 15.47 19.60
CA ALA A 248 5.00 15.38 19.01
C ALA A 248 5.79 16.69 19.21
N GLN A 249 5.18 17.86 18.98
CA GLN A 249 5.82 19.16 19.25
C GLN A 249 6.21 19.30 20.74
N TYR A 250 5.35 18.88 21.66
CA TYR A 250 5.66 18.88 23.09
C TYR A 250 6.84 17.98 23.44
N TYR A 251 6.86 16.72 22.98
CA TYR A 251 7.98 15.81 23.23
C TYR A 251 9.28 16.27 22.57
N GLN A 252 9.22 16.86 21.39
CA GLN A 252 10.38 17.48 20.75
C GLN A 252 10.90 18.67 21.54
N ALA A 253 10.02 19.48 22.14
CA ALA A 253 10.39 20.60 22.99
C ALA A 253 11.15 20.13 24.25
N GLN A 254 10.73 19.02 24.87
CA GLN A 254 11.42 18.45 26.04
C GLN A 254 12.90 18.14 25.78
N ASN A 255 13.21 17.71 24.56
CA ASN A 255 14.57 17.34 24.16
C ASN A 255 15.46 18.54 23.79
N LYS A 256 14.92 19.77 23.75
CA LYS A 256 15.67 20.98 23.41
C LYS A 256 15.83 21.91 24.63
N GLN A 257 17.00 22.54 24.72
CA GLN A 257 17.26 23.56 25.75
C GLN A 257 16.52 24.86 25.41
N GLY A 258 15.61 25.31 26.27
CA GLY A 258 14.90 26.58 26.13
C GLY A 258 13.49 26.53 26.71
N GLY A 259 12.88 27.69 26.99
CA GLY A 259 11.53 27.80 27.57
C GLY A 259 10.39 27.21 26.72
N TYR A 260 10.69 26.59 25.58
CA TYR A 260 9.74 25.95 24.68
C TYR A 260 8.94 24.83 25.35
N THR A 261 9.55 24.02 26.22
CA THR A 261 8.82 22.97 26.96
C THR A 261 7.69 23.57 27.79
N LYS A 262 7.97 24.66 28.50
CA LYS A 262 6.97 25.38 29.29
C LYS A 262 5.88 25.97 28.39
N GLN A 263 6.26 26.60 27.29
CA GLN A 263 5.31 27.19 26.34
C GLN A 263 4.40 26.11 25.72
N MET A 264 4.95 24.97 25.30
CA MET A 264 4.16 23.88 24.73
C MET A 264 3.26 23.23 25.77
N ALA A 265 3.75 23.05 27.00
CA ALA A 265 2.94 22.53 28.10
C ALA A 265 1.75 23.45 28.42
N GLN A 266 2.00 24.76 28.50
CA GLN A 266 0.96 25.77 28.71
C GLN A 266 -0.06 25.78 27.56
N HIS A 267 0.42 25.70 26.32
CA HIS A 267 -0.45 25.64 25.14
C HIS A 267 -1.35 24.42 25.16
N LEU A 268 -0.79 23.23 25.37
CA LEU A 268 -1.55 21.98 25.36
C LEU A 268 -2.57 21.91 26.50
N LEU A 269 -2.20 22.38 27.70
CA LEU A 269 -3.15 22.54 28.81
C LEU A 269 -4.25 23.55 28.48
N SER A 270 -3.92 24.66 27.82
CA SER A 270 -4.92 25.67 27.45
C SER A 270 -5.97 25.11 26.49
N VAL A 271 -5.57 24.27 25.53
CA VAL A 271 -6.50 23.60 24.61
C VAL A 271 -7.34 22.58 25.38
N TYR A 272 -6.73 21.81 26.27
CA TYR A 272 -7.42 20.79 27.06
C TYR A 272 -8.48 21.36 28.04
N ASP A 273 -8.08 22.39 28.80
CA ASP A 273 -8.91 22.97 29.86
C ASP A 273 -10.01 23.88 29.29
N ASN A 274 -9.74 24.61 28.20
CA ASN A 274 -10.66 25.63 27.68
C ASN A 274 -11.55 25.16 26.52
N THR A 275 -11.34 23.96 25.97
CA THR A 275 -12.23 23.47 24.90
C THR A 275 -13.65 23.20 25.41
N SER A 276 -14.63 23.66 24.64
CA SER A 276 -16.05 23.30 24.82
C SER A 276 -16.46 22.06 24.01
N ASP A 277 -15.58 21.57 23.14
CA ASP A 277 -15.83 20.38 22.31
C ASP A 277 -15.37 19.12 23.07
N ASN A 278 -16.34 18.29 23.46
CA ASN A 278 -16.08 17.02 24.13
C ASN A 278 -15.25 16.06 23.27
N ALA A 279 -15.33 16.13 21.93
CA ALA A 279 -14.54 15.29 21.04
C ALA A 279 -13.07 15.69 21.05
N VAL A 280 -12.77 16.99 21.11
CA VAL A 280 -11.40 17.50 21.28
C VAL A 280 -10.81 17.01 22.59
N ARG A 281 -11.56 17.17 23.70
CA ARG A 281 -11.12 16.69 25.02
C ARG A 281 -10.88 15.18 25.04
N ALA A 282 -11.82 14.39 24.51
CA ALA A 282 -11.70 12.94 24.44
C ALA A 282 -10.50 12.48 23.60
N THR A 283 -10.22 13.17 22.50
CA THR A 283 -9.04 12.89 21.64
C THR A 283 -7.75 13.17 22.41
N LEU A 284 -7.68 14.27 23.14
CA LEU A 284 -6.51 14.59 23.95
C LEU A 284 -6.36 13.62 25.14
N ASP A 285 -7.46 13.23 25.80
CA ASP A 285 -7.45 12.19 26.84
C ASP A 285 -6.90 10.86 26.31
N GLU A 286 -7.33 10.44 25.11
CA GLU A 286 -6.82 9.24 24.42
C GLU A 286 -5.31 9.32 24.19
N MET A 287 -4.81 10.47 23.73
CA MET A 287 -3.40 10.67 23.40
C MET A 287 -2.50 10.83 24.62
N MET A 288 -2.98 11.47 25.68
CA MET A 288 -2.24 11.62 26.94
C MET A 288 -2.23 10.32 27.75
N GLY A 289 -3.25 9.48 27.59
CA GLY A 289 -3.32 8.11 28.09
C GLY A 289 -3.55 7.97 29.60
N ASN A 290 -3.02 8.87 30.43
CA ASN A 290 -3.19 8.82 31.88
C ASN A 290 -3.06 10.19 32.58
N GLN A 291 -3.41 10.21 33.87
CA GLN A 291 -3.30 11.38 34.74
C GLN A 291 -1.84 11.81 34.95
N ASP A 292 -0.87 10.90 34.89
CA ASP A 292 0.55 11.20 35.10
C ASP A 292 1.07 12.18 34.05
N MET A 293 0.65 12.04 32.80
CA MET A 293 1.03 12.95 31.73
C MET A 293 0.46 14.36 31.96
N LEU A 294 -0.81 14.46 32.38
CA LEU A 294 -1.43 15.74 32.76
C LEU A 294 -0.69 16.42 33.92
N ASP A 295 -0.27 15.65 34.91
CA ASP A 295 0.50 16.17 36.03
C ASP A 295 1.91 16.60 35.59
N GLU A 296 2.53 15.89 34.66
CA GLU A 296 3.79 16.29 34.03
C GLU A 296 3.65 17.59 33.24
N LEU A 297 2.59 17.75 32.45
CA LEU A 297 2.27 19.00 31.76
C LEU A 297 2.11 20.15 32.73
N ARG A 298 1.34 19.96 33.81
CA ARG A 298 1.13 21.00 34.83
C ARG A 298 2.44 21.44 35.46
N LYS A 299 3.27 20.47 35.85
CA LYS A 299 4.62 20.72 36.38
C LYS A 299 5.48 21.49 35.38
N ASN A 300 5.50 21.08 34.11
CA ASN A 300 6.30 21.72 33.07
C ASN A 300 5.78 23.11 32.68
N ALA A 301 4.48 23.35 32.80
CA ALA A 301 3.84 24.65 32.63
C ALA A 301 4.08 25.60 33.81
N GLY A 302 4.56 25.09 34.95
CA GLY A 302 4.90 25.84 36.15
C GLY A 302 3.74 26.01 37.15
N TYR A 303 2.79 25.09 37.14
CA TYR A 303 1.71 24.97 38.14
C TYR A 303 2.09 24.05 39.29
#